data_AF-A0A356DSS2-F1
#
_entry.id   AF-A0A356DSS2-F1
#
_cell.length_a   1.000
_cell.length_b   1.000
_cell.length_c   1.000
_cell.angle_alpha   90.00
_cell.angle_beta   90.00
_cell.angle_gamma   90.00
#
_symmetry.space_group_name_H-M   'P 1'
#
loop_
_entity.id
_entity.type
_entity.pdbx_description
1 polymer ?
#
loop_
_entity_poly.entity_id
_entity_poly.type
_entity_poly.pdbx_seq_one_letter_code
_entity_poly.pdbx_strand_id
1 'polypeptide(L)'
;MTQKQWTKSPDFKLDLTKKYSATFKTDKGDIKVALFASKVPNTVNNFVFLAREGYYNDTIFHRVIPDFMAQGGDPTGTGRGG
;
A
#
# COMPACT_ATOMS: atom_id res chain seq x y z
N MET A 1 -7.13 -16.37 7.16
CA MET A 1 -5.79 -16.40 6.54
C MET A 1 -4.81 -15.82 7.55
N THR A 2 -3.63 -16.41 7.72
CA THR A 2 -2.63 -15.88 8.66
C THR A 2 -2.16 -14.51 8.17
N GLN A 3 -2.31 -13.48 9.01
CA GLN A 3 -1.92 -12.12 8.66
C GLN A 3 -0.39 -12.06 8.49
N LYS A 4 0.10 -11.70 7.30
CA LYS A 4 1.54 -11.49 7.09
C LYS A 4 2.00 -10.32 7.96
N GLN A 5 3.09 -10.49 8.70
CA GLN A 5 3.66 -9.44 9.55
C GLN A 5 5.19 -9.52 9.50
N TRP A 6 5.84 -8.36 9.55
CA TRP A 6 7.30 -8.24 9.57
C TRP A 6 7.73 -7.46 10.80
N THR A 7 8.80 -7.91 11.44
CA THR A 7 9.39 -7.26 12.63
C THR A 7 10.43 -6.20 12.27
N LYS A 8 10.83 -6.13 10.99
CA LYS A 8 11.77 -5.14 10.46
C LYS A 8 11.27 -4.60 9.13
N SER A 9 11.71 -3.38 8.81
CA SER A 9 11.51 -2.79 7.49
C SER A 9 12.18 -3.67 6.41
N PRO A 10 11.59 -3.75 5.20
CA PRO A 10 12.20 -4.47 4.09
C PRO A 10 13.49 -3.79 3.63
N ASP A 11 14.43 -4.58 3.13
CA ASP A 11 15.66 -4.06 2.54
C ASP A 11 15.35 -3.10 1.38
N PHE A 12 16.20 -2.09 1.22
CA PHE A 12 16.01 -1.09 0.18
C PHE A 12 16.37 -1.65 -1.20
N LYS A 13 15.41 -1.70 -2.13
CA LYS A 13 15.58 -2.32 -3.47
C LYS A 13 15.16 -1.43 -4.64
N LEU A 14 14.82 -0.16 -4.39
CA LEU A 14 14.38 0.75 -5.45
C LEU A 14 15.56 1.44 -6.14
N ASP A 15 15.37 1.70 -7.43
CA ASP A 15 16.23 2.53 -8.26
C ASP A 15 15.57 3.91 -8.38
N LEU A 16 16.15 4.90 -7.70
CA LEU A 16 15.55 6.24 -7.57
C LEU A 16 15.51 7.05 -8.87
N THR A 17 16.17 6.58 -9.92
CA THR A 17 16.12 7.20 -11.25
C THR A 17 14.90 6.75 -12.06
N LYS A 18 14.22 5.66 -11.65
CA LYS A 18 13.08 5.09 -12.35
C LYS A 18 11.74 5.62 -11.85
N LYS A 19 10.74 5.54 -12.72
CA LYS A 19 9.34 5.81 -12.40
C LYS A 19 8.66 4.53 -11.93
N TYR A 20 7.92 4.64 -10.85
CA TYR A 20 7.13 3.55 -10.28
C TYR A 20 5.64 3.91 -10.32
N SER A 21 4.80 2.90 -10.50
CA SER A 21 3.35 3.04 -10.45
C SER A 21 2.73 1.80 -9.83
N ALA A 22 1.53 1.96 -9.26
CA ALA A 22 0.72 0.85 -8.79
C ALA A 22 -0.72 0.99 -9.29
N THR A 23 -1.38 -0.15 -9.45
CA THR A 23 -2.80 -0.23 -9.77
C THR A 23 -3.50 -0.96 -8.64
N PHE A 24 -4.45 -0.28 -7.99
CA PHE A 24 -5.35 -0.89 -7.02
C PHE A 24 -6.57 -1.37 -7.78
N LYS A 25 -6.79 -2.68 -7.77
CA LYS A 25 -8.02 -3.27 -8.29
C LYS A 25 -9.04 -3.29 -7.16
N THR A 26 -10.07 -2.48 -7.27
CA THR A 26 -11.11 -2.34 -6.24
C THR A 26 -12.46 -2.79 -6.79
N ASP A 27 -13.42 -3.01 -5.90
CA ASP A 27 -14.82 -3.28 -6.26
C ASP A 27 -15.50 -2.09 -6.98
N LYS A 28 -14.93 -0.88 -6.85
CA LYS A 28 -15.39 0.35 -7.52
C LYS A 28 -14.58 0.70 -8.78
N GLY A 29 -13.68 -0.18 -9.22
CA GLY A 29 -12.85 0.01 -10.40
C GLY A 29 -11.35 0.14 -10.11
N ASP A 30 -10.57 0.38 -11.16
CA ASP A 30 -9.11 0.44 -11.07
C ASP A 30 -8.64 1.86 -10.72
N ILE A 31 -7.84 1.99 -9.67
CA ILE A 31 -7.16 3.24 -9.30
C ILE A 31 -5.68 3.10 -9.67
N LYS A 32 -5.19 3.93 -10.59
CA LYS A 32 -3.77 3.94 -10.97
C LYS A 32 -3.06 5.14 -10.35
N VAL A 33 -1.97 4.89 -9.65
CA VAL A 33 -1.16 5.93 -8.99
C VAL A 33 0.29 5.91 -9.46
N ALA A 34 0.89 7.09 -9.57
CA ALA A 34 2.34 7.23 -9.69
C ALA A 34 2.97 7.27 -8.28
N LEU A 35 4.11 6.61 -8.12
CA LEU A 35 4.84 6.54 -6.85
C LEU A 35 6.10 7.40 -6.95
N PHE A 36 6.21 8.40 -6.08
CA PHE A 36 7.33 9.35 -6.07
C PHE A 36 8.54 8.83 -5.28
N ALA A 37 9.16 7.76 -5.76
CA ALA A 37 10.29 7.11 -5.09
C ALA A 37 11.45 8.07 -4.78
N SER A 38 11.74 9.03 -5.67
CA SER A 38 12.79 10.03 -5.45
C SER A 38 12.49 11.02 -4.32
N LYS A 39 11.21 11.22 -3.95
CA LYS A 39 10.80 12.13 -2.87
C LYS A 39 10.65 11.41 -1.53
N VAL A 40 10.08 10.21 -1.54
CA VAL A 40 9.76 9.43 -0.33
C VAL A 40 10.22 7.97 -0.47
N PRO A 41 11.54 7.74 -0.55
CA PRO A 41 12.11 6.46 -0.98
C PRO A 41 11.75 5.28 -0.07
N ASN A 42 11.84 5.46 1.25
CA ASN A 42 11.55 4.41 2.21
C ASN A 42 10.06 4.02 2.19
N THR A 43 9.16 5.00 2.08
CA THR A 43 7.72 4.77 2.01
C THR A 43 7.34 4.01 0.74
N VAL A 44 7.90 4.40 -0.42
CA VAL A 44 7.65 3.69 -1.67
C VAL A 44 8.26 2.30 -1.64
N ASN A 45 9.44 2.11 -1.06
CA ASN A 45 10.06 0.79 -0.93
C ASN A 45 9.18 -0.15 -0.08
N ASN A 46 8.69 0.34 1.06
CA ASN A 46 7.79 -0.42 1.93
C ASN A 46 6.47 -0.76 1.21
N PHE A 47 5.84 0.23 0.56
CA PHE A 47 4.60 0.02 -0.17
C PHE A 47 4.75 -1.00 -1.30
N VAL A 48 5.80 -0.88 -2.13
CA VAL A 48 6.07 -1.81 -3.25
C VAL A 48 6.36 -3.22 -2.73
N PHE A 49 7.12 -3.34 -1.64
CA PHE A 49 7.37 -4.63 -1.01
C PHE A 49 6.07 -5.29 -0.54
N LEU A 50 5.26 -4.61 0.27
CA LEU A 50 4.00 -5.12 0.79
C LEU A 50 3.00 -5.47 -0.33
N ALA A 51 2.92 -4.64 -1.37
CA ALA A 51 2.06 -4.90 -2.52
C ALA A 51 2.50 -6.16 -3.29
N ARG A 52 3.80 -6.38 -3.48
CA ARG A 52 4.34 -7.60 -4.13
C ARG A 52 4.14 -8.85 -3.30
N GLU A 53 4.10 -8.70 -1.98
CA GLU A 53 3.74 -9.78 -1.06
C GLU A 53 2.22 -10.05 -1.02
N GLY A 54 1.40 -9.29 -1.75
CA GLY A 54 -0.06 -9.42 -1.71
C GLY A 54 -0.67 -9.03 -0.37
N TYR A 55 0.05 -8.26 0.47
CA TYR A 55 -0.41 -7.87 1.81
C TYR A 55 -1.72 -7.08 1.77
N TYR A 56 -1.90 -6.25 0.73
CA TYR A 56 -3.11 -5.43 0.56
C TYR A 56 -4.27 -6.14 -0.13
N ASN A 57 -4.07 -7.40 -0.56
CA ASN A 57 -5.15 -8.16 -1.19
C ASN A 57 -6.26 -8.41 -0.16
N ASP A 58 -7.51 -8.28 -0.62
CA ASP A 58 -8.72 -8.44 0.19
C ASP A 58 -8.83 -7.47 1.40
N THR A 59 -7.97 -6.45 1.47
CA THR A 59 -8.11 -5.38 2.47
C THR A 59 -9.22 -4.41 2.07
N ILE A 60 -9.98 -3.94 3.06
CA ILE A 60 -11.09 -3.01 2.85
C ILE A 60 -10.66 -1.55 3.03
N PHE A 61 -11.43 -0.64 2.45
CA PHE A 61 -11.46 0.76 2.88
C PHE A 61 -12.35 0.89 4.12
N HIS A 62 -11.78 0.70 5.31
CA HIS A 62 -12.52 0.68 6.57
C HIS A 62 -13.00 2.07 7.04
N ARG A 63 -12.50 3.16 6.43
CA ARG A 63 -12.93 4.52 6.78
C ARG A 63 -12.99 5.40 5.54
N VAL A 64 -14.17 5.92 5.23
CA VAL A 64 -14.42 6.85 4.12
C VAL A 64 -15.10 8.09 4.65
N ILE A 65 -14.52 9.26 4.39
CA ILE A 65 -15.06 10.56 4.76
C ILE A 65 -15.31 11.36 3.48
N PRO A 66 -16.57 11.74 3.19
CA PRO A 66 -16.91 12.57 2.03
C PRO A 66 -16.05 13.82 1.95
N ASP A 67 -15.65 14.17 0.73
CA ASP A 67 -14.84 15.36 0.41
C ASP A 67 -13.50 15.47 1.14
N PHE A 68 -13.00 14.35 1.69
CA PHE A 68 -11.73 14.30 2.39
C PHE A 68 -10.86 13.12 1.94
N MET A 69 -11.20 11.90 2.34
CA MET A 69 -10.34 10.73 2.09
C MET A 69 -11.04 9.39 2.27
N ALA A 70 -10.42 8.36 1.67
CA ALA A 70 -10.68 6.96 1.94
C ALA A 70 -9.40 6.29 2.47
N GLN A 71 -9.50 5.60 3.60
CA GLN A 71 -8.41 4.92 4.28
C GLN A 71 -8.64 3.41 4.24
N GLY A 72 -7.60 2.67 3.86
CA GLY A 72 -7.57 1.22 3.78
C GLY A 72 -6.18 0.68 4.11
N GLY A 73 -5.88 -0.54 3.64
CA GLY A 73 -4.57 -1.15 3.82
C GLY A 73 -4.31 -1.81 5.18
N ASP A 74 -5.34 -1.91 6.03
CA ASP A 74 -5.32 -2.69 7.28
C ASP A 74 -5.95 -4.07 7.02
N PRO A 75 -5.20 -5.19 7.07
CA PRO A 75 -5.76 -6.52 6.86
C PRO A 75 -6.70 -7.00 7.97
N THR A 76 -6.73 -6.34 9.12
CA THR A 76 -7.75 -6.61 10.15
C THR A 76 -9.06 -5.89 9.87
N GLY A 77 -9.05 -4.84 9.05
CA GLY A 77 -10.20 -3.96 8.80
C GLY A 77 -10.64 -3.12 10.00
N THR A 78 -9.91 -3.13 11.11
CA THR A 78 -10.29 -2.44 12.36
C THR A 78 -9.87 -0.96 12.38
N GLY A 79 -8.94 -0.57 11.52
CA GLY A 79 -8.28 0.73 11.50
C GLY A 79 -7.18 0.88 12.55
N ARG A 80 -6.78 -0.22 13.20
CA ARG A 80 -5.70 -0.26 14.21
C ARG A 80 -4.53 -1.13 13.80
N GLY A 81 -4.67 -1.92 12.74
CA GLY A 81 -3.59 -2.73 12.17
C GLY A 81 -2.82 -1.99 11.06
N GLY A 82 -1.76 -2.64 10.57
CA GLY A 82 -0.80 -2.06 9.62
C GLY A 82 0.62 -2.19 10.13
#